data_AF-A0A380FH65-F1
#
_entry.id   AF-A0A380FH65-F1
#
_cell.length_a   1.000
_cell.length_b   1.000
_cell.length_c   1.000
_cell.angle_alpha   90.00
_cell.angle_beta   90.00
_cell.angle_gamma   90.00
#
_symmetry.space_group_name_H-M   'P 1'
#
loop_
_entity.id
_entity.type
_entity.pdbx_description
1 polymer ?
#
loop_
_entity_poly.entity_id
_entity_poly.type
_entity_poly.pdbx_seq_one_letter_code
_entity_poly.pdbx_strand_id
1 'polypeptide(L)'
;MLASWSESEPTAQQKFMIEDLIEREKLSFGVINVLLQYVMLKEDMKLPKTYILEIASNWKKKGIKTAEQAYQQAMKVNKAQSEPRNHAPKYKQRQLASREMTPKWLLESKDQDDHPATANNEPEEDEKLKADREAFLKHLKQQWKEE
;
A
#
# COMPACT_ATOMS: atom_id res chain seq x y z
N MET A 1 40.91 2.82 0.56
CA MET A 1 40.93 4.22 0.08
C MET A 1 40.29 4.23 -1.29
N LEU A 2 39.64 5.32 -1.72
CA LEU A 2 38.90 5.38 -3.01
C LEU A 2 39.71 4.84 -4.22
N ALA A 3 41.02 5.03 -4.22
CA ALA A 3 41.94 4.49 -5.22
C ALA A 3 42.08 2.95 -5.25
N SER A 4 41.57 2.22 -4.25
CA SER A 4 41.57 0.75 -4.27
C SER A 4 40.36 0.16 -4.98
N TRP A 5 39.33 0.97 -5.25
CA TRP A 5 38.09 0.54 -5.91
C TRP A 5 38.08 0.86 -7.40
N SER A 6 38.94 1.79 -7.82
CA SER A 6 39.14 2.17 -9.21
C SER A 6 40.63 2.14 -9.49
N GLU A 7 41.07 1.30 -10.44
CA GLU A 7 42.46 1.28 -10.92
C GLU A 7 42.83 2.57 -11.67
N SER A 8 41.84 3.44 -11.94
CA SER A 8 42.01 4.75 -12.58
C SER A 8 41.96 5.90 -11.58
N GLU A 9 42.68 6.97 -11.90
CA GLU A 9 42.64 8.20 -11.12
C GLU A 9 41.24 8.85 -11.11
N PRO A 10 40.82 9.45 -9.98
CA PRO A 10 39.57 10.18 -9.92
C PRO A 10 39.62 11.43 -10.82
N THR A 11 38.49 11.76 -11.44
CA THR A 11 38.36 12.92 -12.33
C THR A 11 38.65 14.21 -11.58
N ALA A 12 39.16 15.24 -12.27
CA ALA A 12 39.42 16.57 -11.69
C ALA A 12 38.21 17.15 -10.94
N GLN A 13 36.99 16.94 -11.45
CA GLN A 13 35.75 17.36 -10.79
C GLN A 13 35.52 16.66 -9.43
N GLN A 14 35.88 15.38 -9.32
CA GLN A 14 35.77 14.63 -8.07
C GLN A 14 36.82 15.12 -7.05
N LYS A 15 38.05 15.40 -7.50
CA LYS A 15 39.12 15.98 -6.67
C LYS A 15 38.67 17.32 -6.08
N PHE A 16 38.19 18.24 -6.92
CA PHE A 16 37.67 19.54 -6.49
C PHE A 16 36.48 19.42 -5.53
N MET A 17 35.58 18.47 -5.77
CA MET A 17 34.44 18.24 -4.88
C MET A 17 34.86 17.75 -3.49
N ILE A 18 35.88 16.88 -3.41
CA ILE A 18 36.43 16.38 -2.15
C ILE A 18 37.14 17.52 -1.40
N GLU A 19 37.91 18.37 -2.10
CA GLU A 19 38.54 19.56 -1.53
C GLU A 19 37.50 20.49 -0.90
N ASP A 20 36.46 20.86 -1.66
CA ASP A 20 35.35 21.70 -1.21
C ASP A 20 34.64 21.10 0.02
N LEU A 21 34.52 19.78 0.08
CA LEU A 21 33.93 19.08 1.23
C LEU A 21 34.82 19.13 2.48
N ILE A 22 36.14 18.96 2.32
CA ILE A 22 37.11 19.06 3.42
C ILE A 22 37.09 20.48 4.00
N GLU A 23 37.12 21.50 3.14
CA GLU A 23 37.14 22.91 3.53
C GLU A 23 35.87 23.34 4.28
N ARG A 24 34.70 22.97 3.76
CA ARG A 24 33.40 23.39 4.33
C ARG A 24 33.06 22.69 5.63
N GLU A 25 33.19 21.36 5.64
CA GLU A 25 32.61 20.56 6.72
C GLU A 25 33.59 20.31 7.86
N LYS A 26 34.91 20.45 7.62
CA LYS A 26 35.97 20.26 8.62
C LYS A 26 35.86 18.90 9.36
N LEU A 27 35.38 17.88 8.65
CA LEU A 27 35.30 16.51 9.15
C LEU A 27 36.69 15.85 9.10
N SER A 28 36.92 14.86 9.95
CA SER A 28 38.17 14.10 9.89
C SER A 28 38.26 13.29 8.59
N PHE A 29 39.46 13.14 8.04
CA PHE A 29 39.67 12.37 6.79
C PHE A 29 39.11 10.95 6.87
N GLY A 30 39.17 10.32 8.05
CA GLY A 30 38.58 9.00 8.27
C GLY A 30 37.06 8.99 8.11
N VAL A 31 36.36 10.00 8.64
CA VAL A 31 34.90 10.14 8.47
C VAL A 31 34.56 10.40 7.01
N ILE A 32 35.31 11.26 6.34
CA ILE A 32 35.11 11.57 4.91
C ILE A 32 35.30 10.32 4.05
N ASN A 33 36.33 9.52 4.30
CA ASN A 33 36.56 8.29 3.54
C ASN A 33 35.40 7.29 3.71
N VAL A 34 34.87 7.13 4.93
CA VAL A 34 33.71 6.27 5.18
C VAL A 34 32.45 6.83 4.52
N LEU A 35 32.25 8.15 4.54
CA LEU A 35 31.15 8.83 3.86
C LEU A 35 31.18 8.55 2.35
N LEU A 36 32.33 8.78 1.72
CA LEU A 36 32.49 8.60 0.27
C LEU A 36 32.27 7.13 -0.11
N GLN A 37 32.84 6.20 0.67
CA GLN A 37 32.62 4.76 0.46
C GLN A 37 31.14 4.38 0.57
N TYR A 38 30.43 4.90 1.57
CA TYR A 38 29.01 4.66 1.74
C TYR A 38 28.19 5.15 0.54
N VAL A 39 28.46 6.37 0.06
CA VAL A 39 27.72 6.95 -1.07
C VAL A 39 27.99 6.18 -2.36
N MET A 40 29.25 5.81 -2.64
CA MET A 40 29.57 5.00 -3.82
C MET A 40 28.84 3.65 -3.81
N LEU A 41 28.78 2.98 -2.67
CA LEU A 41 28.04 1.73 -2.53
C LEU A 41 26.53 1.89 -2.70
N LYS A 42 25.99 3.09 -2.39
CA LYS A 42 24.56 3.37 -2.46
C LYS A 42 24.10 3.78 -3.87
N GLU A 43 24.93 4.52 -4.59
CA GLU A 43 24.60 5.15 -5.88
C GLU A 43 25.34 4.50 -7.06
N ASP A 44 25.64 3.20 -6.96
CA ASP A 44 26.32 2.41 -8.00
C ASP A 44 27.62 3.06 -8.52
N MET A 45 28.55 3.32 -7.61
CA MET A 45 29.87 3.93 -7.84
C MET A 45 29.83 5.40 -8.28
N LYS A 46 28.68 6.08 -8.18
CA LYS A 46 28.57 7.52 -8.45
C LYS A 46 28.85 8.36 -7.22
N LEU A 47 29.27 9.61 -7.46
CA LEU A 47 29.57 10.59 -6.42
C LEU A 47 28.79 11.90 -6.67
N PRO A 48 27.47 11.93 -6.45
CA PRO A 48 26.66 13.14 -6.62
C PRO A 48 26.97 14.19 -5.55
N LYS A 49 27.51 15.35 -5.94
CA LYS A 49 27.96 16.43 -5.04
C LYS A 49 26.92 16.82 -3.98
N THR A 50 25.69 17.09 -4.39
CA THR A 50 24.62 17.57 -3.50
C THR A 50 24.32 16.56 -2.40
N TYR A 51 24.20 15.27 -2.75
CA TYR A 51 23.90 14.21 -1.80
C TYR A 51 25.01 14.02 -0.76
N ILE A 52 26.27 14.08 -1.18
CA ILE A 52 27.41 13.95 -0.26
C ILE A 52 27.43 15.11 0.73
N LEU A 53 27.21 16.35 0.27
CA LEU A 53 27.12 17.53 1.13
C LEU A 53 25.98 17.44 2.15
N GLU A 54 24.80 16.96 1.74
CA GLU A 54 23.67 16.76 2.64
C GLU A 54 23.99 15.75 3.75
N ILE A 55 24.61 14.62 3.39
CA ILE A 55 25.00 13.61 4.38
C ILE A 55 26.09 14.16 5.30
N ALA A 56 27.10 14.85 4.76
CA ALA A 56 28.17 15.46 5.56
C ALA A 56 27.61 16.46 6.57
N SER A 57 26.69 17.34 6.15
CA SER A 57 26.00 18.28 7.03
C SER A 57 25.22 17.53 8.13
N ASN A 58 24.52 16.45 7.77
CA ASN A 58 23.79 15.64 8.74
C ASN A 58 24.72 14.94 9.75
N TRP A 59 25.88 14.45 9.31
CA TRP A 59 26.85 13.79 10.18
C TRP A 59 27.53 14.77 11.13
N LYS A 60 27.80 15.99 10.65
CA LYS A 60 28.28 17.10 11.49
C LYS A 60 27.26 17.48 12.56
N LYS A 61 25.99 17.61 12.20
CA LYS A 61 24.89 17.86 13.18
C LYS A 61 24.77 16.74 14.21
N LYS A 62 25.05 15.50 13.81
CA LYS A 62 25.09 14.32 14.71
C LYS A 62 26.38 14.22 15.54
N GLY A 63 27.35 15.12 15.34
CA GLY A 63 28.60 15.14 16.10
C GLY A 63 29.55 13.98 15.82
N ILE A 64 29.48 13.39 14.62
CA ILE A 64 30.32 12.25 14.24
C ILE A 64 31.75 12.73 13.98
N LYS A 65 32.71 12.22 14.76
CA LYS A 65 34.12 12.65 14.69
C LYS A 65 35.08 11.55 14.25
N THR A 66 34.75 10.28 14.53
CA THR A 66 35.62 9.14 14.25
C THR A 66 35.08 8.28 13.10
N ALA A 67 35.99 7.62 12.39
CA ALA A 67 35.63 6.72 11.29
C ALA A 67 34.72 5.58 11.76
N GLU A 68 34.93 5.06 12.97
CA GLU A 68 34.09 4.01 13.56
C GLU A 68 32.64 4.49 13.76
N GLN A 69 32.45 5.68 14.31
CA GLN A 69 31.11 6.27 14.48
C GLN A 69 30.41 6.49 13.13
N ALA A 70 31.16 6.96 12.14
CA ALA A 70 30.67 7.12 10.77
C ALA A 70 30.21 5.79 10.17
N TYR A 71 31.00 4.73 10.37
CA TYR A 71 30.69 3.40 9.87
C TYR A 71 29.41 2.84 10.51
N GLN A 72 29.29 2.95 11.83
CA GLN A 72 28.08 2.55 12.54
C GLN A 72 26.85 3.34 12.06
N GLN A 73 27.01 4.64 11.81
CA GLN A 73 25.91 5.47 11.30
C GLN A 73 25.52 5.06 9.88
N ALA A 74 26.48 4.77 9.01
CA ALA A 74 26.24 4.29 7.65
C ALA A 74 25.50 2.95 7.64
N MET A 75 25.92 1.98 8.47
CA MET A 75 25.20 0.71 8.64
C MET A 75 23.77 0.89 9.11
N LYS A 76 23.54 1.76 10.11
CA LYS A 76 22.18 2.04 10.63
C LYS A 76 21.27 2.60 9.54
N VAL A 77 21.78 3.54 8.73
CA VAL A 77 21.00 4.13 7.62
C VAL A 77 20.68 3.07 6.56
N ASN A 78 21.63 2.22 6.19
CA ASN A 78 21.40 1.16 5.22
C ASN A 78 20.38 0.12 5.73
N LYS A 79 20.50 -0.31 6.99
CA LYS A 79 19.55 -1.24 7.61
C LYS A 79 18.12 -0.68 7.67
N ALA A 80 17.97 0.60 8.05
CA ALA A 80 16.67 1.26 8.10
C ALA A 80 16.00 1.42 6.73
N GLN A 81 16.76 1.34 5.64
CA GLN A 81 16.25 1.41 4.26
C GLN A 81 15.92 0.02 3.68
N SER A 82 16.61 -1.03 4.15
CA SER A 82 16.40 -2.40 3.68
C SER A 82 15.29 -3.13 4.44
N GLU A 83 14.99 -2.74 5.67
CA GLU A 83 13.84 -3.29 6.38
C GLU A 83 12.53 -2.82 5.71
N PRO A 84 11.66 -3.74 5.24
CA PRO A 84 10.34 -3.35 4.79
C PRO A 84 9.66 -2.69 5.98
N ARG A 85 9.26 -1.42 5.82
CA ARG A 85 8.45 -0.71 6.81
C ARG A 85 7.11 -1.43 6.92
N ASN A 86 7.06 -2.49 7.73
CA ASN A 86 5.86 -3.29 8.00
C ASN A 86 4.77 -2.51 8.77
N HIS A 87 4.92 -1.19 8.86
CA HIS A 87 3.94 -0.25 9.40
C HIS A 87 3.06 0.28 8.26
N ALA A 88 2.54 -0.60 7.41
CA ALA A 88 1.29 -0.29 6.75
C ALA A 88 0.23 -0.38 7.84
N PRO A 89 -0.49 0.70 8.21
CA PRO A 89 -1.68 0.55 9.01
C PRO A 89 -2.55 -0.44 8.24
N LYS A 90 -2.85 -1.61 8.84
CA LYS A 90 -3.88 -2.51 8.33
C LYS A 90 -5.18 -1.72 8.37
N TYR A 91 -5.45 -0.95 7.31
CA TYR A 91 -6.78 -0.46 7.02
C TYR A 91 -7.61 -1.72 6.86
N LYS A 92 -8.29 -2.11 7.95
CA LYS A 92 -9.36 -3.08 7.88
C LYS A 92 -10.32 -2.49 6.87
N GLN A 93 -10.31 -3.02 5.66
CA GLN A 93 -11.29 -2.72 4.64
C GLN A 93 -12.63 -3.10 5.29
N ARG A 94 -13.33 -2.11 5.84
CA ARG A 94 -14.71 -2.30 6.27
C ARG A 94 -15.39 -2.72 4.99
N GLN A 95 -15.77 -3.99 4.90
CA GLN A 95 -16.69 -4.41 3.86
C GLN A 95 -17.91 -3.50 4.03
N LEU A 96 -18.08 -2.55 3.12
CA LEU A 96 -19.33 -1.84 2.98
C LEU A 96 -20.31 -2.95 2.59
N ALA A 97 -21.02 -3.49 3.58
CA ALA A 97 -22.20 -4.27 3.31
C ALA A 97 -23.10 -3.34 2.50
N SER A 98 -23.23 -3.60 1.20
CA SER A 98 -24.18 -2.90 0.34
C SER A 98 -25.55 -3.25 0.90
N ARG A 99 -26.06 -2.41 1.81
CA ARG A 99 -27.45 -2.48 2.25
C ARG A 99 -28.22 -1.84 1.11
N GLU A 100 -28.53 -2.63 0.10
CA GLU A 100 -29.57 -2.26 -0.84
C GLU A 100 -30.80 -1.89 -0.02
N MET A 101 -31.26 -0.65 -0.17
CA MET A 101 -32.45 -0.19 0.54
C MET A 101 -33.63 -0.91 -0.08
N THR A 102 -34.01 -2.05 0.47
CA THR A 102 -35.23 -2.75 0.06
C THR A 102 -36.39 -1.78 0.25
N PRO A 103 -37.15 -1.47 -0.81
CA PRO A 103 -38.22 -0.49 -0.72
C PRO A 103 -39.31 -1.01 0.21
N LYS A 104 -39.94 -0.10 0.96
CA LYS A 104 -40.90 -0.45 2.02
C LYS A 104 -42.06 -1.32 1.52
N TRP A 105 -42.50 -1.16 0.27
CA TRP A 105 -43.58 -1.95 -0.32
C TRP A 105 -43.30 -3.47 -0.37
N LEU A 106 -42.02 -3.88 -0.38
CA LEU A 106 -41.63 -5.30 -0.39
C LEU A 106 -41.60 -5.92 1.01
N LEU A 107 -41.41 -5.10 2.05
CA LEU A 107 -41.52 -5.53 3.44
C LEU A 107 -43.00 -5.60 3.86
N GLU A 108 -43.78 -4.59 3.46
CA GLU A 108 -45.21 -4.48 3.74
C GLU A 108 -46.03 -5.65 3.16
N SER A 109 -45.62 -6.19 2.01
CA SER A 109 -46.28 -7.34 1.38
C SER A 109 -46.02 -8.66 2.09
N LYS A 110 -45.00 -8.72 2.95
CA LYS A 110 -44.68 -9.88 3.78
C LYS A 110 -45.39 -9.83 5.13
N ASP A 111 -45.64 -8.62 5.63
CA ASP A 111 -46.42 -8.37 6.84
C ASP A 111 -47.94 -8.51 6.60
N GLN A 112 -48.38 -8.55 5.33
CA GLN A 112 -49.79 -8.85 4.98
C GLN A 112 -50.17 -10.33 5.10
N ASP A 113 -49.20 -11.24 5.33
CA ASP A 113 -49.48 -12.66 5.56
C ASP A 113 -49.69 -13.01 7.06
N ASP A 114 -49.59 -12.02 7.98
CA ASP A 114 -49.73 -12.22 9.44
C ASP A 114 -50.99 -11.53 10.03
N HIS A 115 -52.14 -11.70 9.37
CA HIS A 115 -53.45 -11.57 10.03
C HIS A 115 -54.17 -12.94 10.07
N PRO A 116 -54.76 -13.32 11.22
CA PRO A 116 -55.25 -14.68 11.45
C PRO A 116 -56.56 -14.90 10.69
N ALA A 117 -56.54 -15.69 9.61
CA ALA A 117 -57.75 -16.23 9.01
C ALA A 117 -58.29 -17.40 9.86
N THR A 118 -59.07 -17.07 10.89
CA THR A 118 -60.11 -17.93 11.48
C THR A 118 -61.31 -16.99 11.69
N ALA A 119 -62.52 -17.21 11.19
CA ALA A 119 -63.12 -18.32 10.46
C ALA A 119 -64.38 -17.80 9.72
N ASN A 120 -64.76 -18.52 8.66
CA ASN A 120 -66.07 -18.61 7.99
C ASN A 120 -66.20 -17.94 6.60
N ASN A 121 -66.55 -18.80 5.63
CA ASN A 121 -66.96 -18.59 4.21
C ASN A 121 -65.78 -18.57 3.21
N GLU A 122 -65.58 -19.45 2.20
CA GLU A 122 -66.19 -20.68 1.71
C GLU A 122 -65.06 -21.55 1.06
N PRO A 123 -65.04 -22.88 1.20
CA PRO A 123 -64.00 -23.74 0.60
C PRO A 123 -64.05 -23.82 -0.94
N GLU A 124 -65.12 -23.35 -1.57
CA GLU A 124 -65.29 -23.43 -3.03
C GLU A 124 -64.49 -22.38 -3.81
N GLU A 125 -64.26 -21.19 -3.25
CA GLU A 125 -63.50 -20.13 -3.93
C GLU A 125 -62.01 -20.48 -4.01
N ASP A 126 -61.47 -21.09 -2.97
CA ASP A 126 -60.07 -21.53 -2.92
C ASP A 126 -59.76 -22.65 -3.93
N GLU A 127 -60.72 -23.54 -4.21
CA GLU A 127 -60.53 -24.60 -5.21
C GLU A 127 -60.66 -24.08 -6.64
N LYS A 128 -61.60 -23.15 -6.90
CA LYS A 128 -61.73 -22.47 -8.20
C LYS A 128 -60.46 -21.69 -8.55
N LEU A 129 -59.90 -20.95 -7.59
CA LEU A 129 -58.67 -20.17 -7.78
C LEU A 129 -57.45 -21.06 -8.10
N LYS A 130 -57.36 -22.23 -7.46
CA LYS A 130 -56.30 -23.22 -7.74
C LYS A 130 -56.45 -23.82 -9.13
N ALA A 131 -57.67 -24.17 -9.53
CA ALA A 131 -57.96 -24.72 -10.86
C ALA A 131 -57.60 -23.72 -11.98
N ASP A 132 -57.97 -22.44 -11.82
CA ASP A 132 -57.64 -21.39 -12.78
C ASP A 132 -56.12 -21.17 -12.89
N ARG A 133 -55.41 -21.19 -11.76
CA ARG A 133 -53.94 -21.11 -11.74
C ARG A 133 -53.29 -22.27 -12.50
N GLU A 134 -53.78 -23.49 -12.30
CA GLU A 134 -53.25 -24.67 -12.98
C GLU A 134 -53.55 -24.66 -14.49
N ALA A 135 -54.74 -24.22 -14.89
CA ALA A 135 -55.11 -24.06 -16.30
C ALA A 135 -54.20 -23.02 -16.98
N PHE A 136 -53.94 -21.90 -16.32
CA PHE A 136 -53.04 -20.87 -16.82
C PHE A 136 -51.60 -21.38 -16.98
N LEU A 137 -51.09 -22.13 -16.00
CA LEU A 137 -49.76 -22.73 -16.09
C LEU A 137 -49.64 -23.76 -17.23
N LYS A 138 -50.69 -24.54 -17.49
CA LYS A 138 -50.74 -25.47 -18.63
C LYS A 138 -50.76 -24.71 -19.96
N HIS A 139 -51.52 -23.64 -20.06
CA HIS A 139 -51.57 -22.80 -21.25
C HIS A 139 -50.19 -22.20 -21.57
N LEU A 140 -49.51 -21.63 -20.57
CA LEU A 140 -48.13 -21.17 -20.73
C LEU A 140 -47.21 -22.33 -21.14
N LYS A 141 -47.31 -23.49 -20.52
CA LYS A 141 -46.48 -24.64 -20.90
C LYS A 141 -46.72 -25.11 -22.34
N GLN A 142 -47.93 -24.94 -22.89
CA GLN A 142 -48.21 -25.23 -24.30
C GLN A 142 -47.62 -24.16 -25.22
N GLN A 143 -47.84 -22.87 -24.91
CA GLN A 143 -47.23 -21.75 -25.64
C GLN A 143 -45.71 -21.84 -25.72
N TRP A 144 -45.05 -22.31 -24.66
CA TRP A 144 -43.60 -22.43 -24.57
C TRP A 144 -43.06 -23.76 -25.13
N LYS A 145 -43.91 -24.63 -25.67
CA LYS A 145 -43.53 -25.95 -26.23
C LYS A 145 -43.82 -26.06 -27.73
N GLU A 146 -44.42 -25.04 -28.34
CA GLU A 146 -44.64 -24.90 -29.78
C GLU A 146 -43.56 -24.05 -30.49
N GLU A 147 -42.44 -23.79 -29.81
CA GLU A 147 -41.14 -23.44 -30.42
C GLU A 147 -40.19 -24.63 -30.36
#